data_AF-A0A3D4JR94-F1
#
_entry.id   AF-A0A3D4JR94-F1
#
_cell.length_a   1.000
_cell.length_b   1.000
_cell.length_c   1.000
_cell.angle_alpha   90.00
_cell.angle_beta   90.00
_cell.angle_gamma   90.00
#
_symmetry.space_group_name_H-M   'P 1'
#
loop_
_entity.id
_entity.type
_entity.pdbx_description
1 polymer ?
#
loop_
_entity_poly.entity_id
_entity_poly.type
_entity_poly.pdbx_seq_one_letter_code
_entity_poly.pdbx_strand_id
1 'polypeptide(L)' 'IWNIFSFDQFCVELGKVLANKILPELESNETVNSHDSSTNGLINYYKANK' A
#
# COMPACT_ATOMS: atom_id res chain seq x y z
N ILE A 1 22.79 24.72 7.15
CA ILE A 1 22.38 24.44 8.54
C ILE A 1 22.03 22.95 8.73
N TRP A 2 21.18 22.29 7.92
CA TRP A 2 20.87 20.86 8.12
C TRP A 2 21.46 19.87 7.09
N ASN A 3 22.08 20.36 6.01
CA ASN A 3 22.68 19.50 4.97
C ASN A 3 21.69 18.45 4.41
N ILE A 4 20.44 18.86 4.21
CA ILE A 4 19.39 18.08 3.55
C ILE A 4 19.09 18.69 2.18
N PHE A 5 18.52 17.91 1.28
CA PHE A 5 18.08 18.37 -0.03
C PHE A 5 16.62 18.85 0.02
N SER A 6 16.41 20.16 0.15
CA SER A 6 15.07 20.75 0.34
C SER A 6 14.16 20.72 -0.91
N PHE A 7 14.65 20.20 -2.03
CA PHE A 7 13.92 20.15 -3.30
C PHE A 7 13.78 18.72 -3.85
N ASP A 8 14.19 17.70 -3.09
CA ASP A 8 13.92 16.32 -3.44
C ASP A 8 12.58 15.83 -2.85
N GLN A 9 12.10 14.68 -3.33
CA GLN A 9 10.79 14.15 -2.97
C GLN A 9 10.77 12.61 -2.91
N PHE A 10 11.90 11.98 -2.61
CA PHE A 10 12.02 10.51 -2.69
C PHE A 10 11.02 9.76 -1.80
N CYS A 11 10.59 10.36 -0.69
CA CYS A 11 9.68 9.74 0.27
C CYS A 11 8.31 9.34 -0.31
N VAL A 12 7.87 9.90 -1.45
CA VAL A 12 6.54 9.59 -2.01
C VAL A 12 6.52 8.31 -2.85
N GLU A 13 7.67 7.87 -3.36
CA GLU A 13 7.71 6.85 -4.41
C GLU A 13 7.33 5.45 -3.89
N LEU A 14 7.76 5.09 -2.68
CA LEU A 14 7.41 3.79 -2.11
C LEU A 14 5.89 3.65 -1.92
N GLY A 15 5.22 4.69 -1.43
CA GLY A 15 3.77 4.69 -1.26
C GLY A 15 3.03 4.47 -2.58
N LYS A 16 3.47 5.15 -3.66
CA LYS A 16 2.90 4.96 -5.00
C LYS A 16 3.09 3.52 -5.51
N VAL A 17 4.27 2.95 -5.34
CA VAL A 17 4.57 1.57 -5.76
C VAL A 17 3.70 0.57 -5.00
N LEU A 18 3.53 0.74 -3.69
CA LEU A 18 2.69 -0.13 -2.88
C LEU A 18 1.20 -0.01 -3.26
N ALA A 19 0.70 1.21 -3.45
CA ALA A 19 -0.69 1.44 -3.85
C ALA A 19 -1.02 0.79 -5.20
N ASN A 20 -0.12 0.90 -6.18
CA ASN A 20 -0.29 0.25 -7.49
C ASN A 20 -0.34 -1.28 -7.40
N LYS A 21 0.35 -1.89 -6.43
CA LYS A 21 0.28 -3.34 -6.19
C LYS A 21 -1.02 -3.75 -5.50
N ILE A 22 -1.51 -2.95 -4.55
CA ILE A 22 -2.71 -3.26 -3.77
C ILE A 22 -4.00 -3.04 -4.57
N LEU A 23 -4.03 -2.06 -5.49
CA LEU A 23 -5.22 -1.72 -6.27
C LEU A 23 -5.91 -2.94 -6.96
N PRO A 24 -5.22 -3.78 -7.76
CA PRO A 24 -5.86 -4.94 -8.38
C PRO A 24 -6.34 -5.97 -7.35
N GLU A 25 -5.67 -6.07 -6.19
CA GLU A 25 -6.11 -6.95 -5.13
C GLU A 25 -7.44 -6.49 -4.55
N LEU A 26 -7.72 -5.19 -4.45
CA LEU A 26 -9.00 -4.65 -3.96
C LEU A 26 -10.17 -4.88 -4.92
N GLU A 27 -9.90 -5.07 -6.21
CA GLU A 27 -10.92 -5.32 -7.24
C GLU A 27 -11.24 -6.82 -7.39
N SER A 28 -10.31 -7.69 -7.00
CA SER A 28 -10.50 -9.14 -6.97
C SER A 28 -11.33 -9.59 -5.77
N ASN A 29 -12.15 -10.65 -5.96
CA ASN A 29 -12.90 -11.30 -4.89
C ASN A 29 -12.09 -12.33 -4.09
N GLU A 30 -10.82 -12.55 -4.44
CA GLU A 30 -9.98 -13.53 -3.76
C GLU A 30 -9.50 -13.04 -2.38
N THR A 31 -9.26 -13.97 -1.46
CA THR A 31 -8.64 -13.66 -0.16
C THR A 31 -7.16 -13.34 -0.37
N VAL A 32 -6.69 -12.23 0.19
CA VAL A 32 -5.31 -11.74 0.04
C VAL A 32 -4.42 -12.31 1.16
N ASN A 33 -3.26 -12.85 0.78
CA ASN A 33 -2.25 -13.42 1.68
C ASN A 33 -0.80 -13.06 1.28
N SER A 34 -0.63 -12.07 0.40
CA SER A 34 0.64 -11.68 -0.24
C SER A 34 1.47 -10.68 0.57
N HIS A 35 0.90 -10.03 1.59
CA HIS A 35 1.57 -8.98 2.40
C HIS A 35 1.80 -9.43 3.84
N ASP A 36 2.24 -8.51 4.69
CA ASP A 36 2.24 -8.72 6.14
C ASP A 36 0.83 -8.96 6.69
N SER A 37 0.75 -9.55 7.88
CA SER A 37 -0.53 -9.96 8.48
C SER A 37 -1.48 -8.80 8.74
N SER A 38 -0.98 -7.59 9.03
CA SER A 38 -1.81 -6.41 9.24
C SER A 38 -2.45 -5.97 7.93
N THR A 39 -1.65 -5.84 6.87
CA THR A 39 -2.13 -5.43 5.55
C THR A 39 -3.13 -6.43 4.97
N ASN A 40 -2.83 -7.72 5.03
CA ASN A 40 -3.77 -8.77 4.59
C ASN A 40 -5.09 -8.72 5.36
N GLY A 41 -5.02 -8.57 6.69
CA GLY A 41 -6.20 -8.49 7.55
C GLY A 41 -7.11 -7.32 7.19
N LEU A 42 -6.54 -6.13 6.99
CA LEU A 42 -7.29 -4.93 6.62
C LEU A 42 -7.91 -5.03 5.23
N ILE A 43 -7.17 -5.55 4.24
CA ILE A 43 -7.69 -5.72 2.88
C ILE A 43 -8.88 -6.69 2.88
N ASN A 44 -8.74 -7.84 3.52
CA ASN A 44 -9.80 -8.85 3.58
C ASN A 44 -11.02 -8.36 4.38
N TYR A 45 -10.81 -7.63 5.48
CA TYR A 45 -11.88 -6.99 6.22
C TYR A 45 -12.64 -5.98 5.35
N TYR A 46 -11.92 -5.09 4.65
CA TYR A 46 -12.54 -4.14 3.73
C TYR A 46 -13.37 -4.84 2.66
N LYS A 47 -12.84 -5.89 2.02
CA LYS A 47 -13.56 -6.67 1.00
C LYS A 47 -14.84 -7.31 1.53
N ALA A 48 -14.82 -7.84 2.74
CA ALA A 48 -15.98 -8.50 3.34
C ALA A 48 -17.09 -7.52 3.77
N ASN A 49 -16.79 -6.23 3.92
CA ASN A 49 -17.70 -5.19 4.39
C ASN A 49 -17.98 -4.10 3.34
N LYS A 50 -17.56 -4.33 2.09
CA LYS A 50 -17.86 -3.48 0.93
C LYS A 50 -19.25 -3.81 0.39
#